data_AF-A0A0F9H7M7-F1
#
_entry.id   AF-A0A0F9H7M7-F1
#
_cell.length_a   1.000
_cell.length_b   1.000
_cell.length_c   1.000
_cell.angle_alpha   90.00
_cell.angle_beta   90.00
_cell.angle_gamma   90.00
#
_symmetry.space_group_name_H-M   'P 1'
#
loop_
_entity.id
_entity.type
_entity.pdbx_description
1 polymer ?
#
loop_
_entity_poly.entity_id
_entity_poly.type
_entity_poly.pdbx_seq_one_letter_code
_entity_poly.pdbx_strand_id
1 'polypeptide(L)'
;QLQAKIVWMHESPLVLGKSYNLKLGSKNTSAIVKKIDYTIDVNTLEHGTSDSLQLNEIAIVTLELTETILVDEYHSNHETGSFILIDRLSNLTVAAGMIEQVLQSQTKQSNFSEFEVEFNSLVRKHFPHWQALDISKL
;
A
#
# COMPACT_ATOMS: atom_id res chain seq x y z
N GLN A 1 -1.03 -1.71 2.92
CA GLN A 1 -0.54 -1.13 1.64
C GLN A 1 0.58 -2.04 1.14
N LEU A 2 1.00 -1.91 -0.12
CA LEU A 2 2.14 -2.67 -0.66
C LEU A 2 3.17 -1.69 -1.21
N GLN A 3 4.44 -1.96 -0.98
CA GLN A 3 5.52 -1.37 -1.76
C GLN A 3 5.87 -2.34 -2.89
N ALA A 4 5.97 -1.83 -4.10
CA ALA A 4 6.25 -2.64 -5.28
C ALA A 4 7.18 -1.91 -6.24
N LYS A 5 8.09 -2.67 -6.86
CA LYS A 5 8.83 -2.24 -8.05
C LYS A 5 7.95 -2.47 -9.26
N ILE A 6 7.73 -1.45 -10.08
CA ILE A 6 6.94 -1.56 -11.32
C ILE A 6 7.76 -1.10 -12.51
N VAL A 7 7.44 -1.68 -13.67
CA VAL A 7 7.85 -1.18 -14.99
C VAL A 7 6.60 -0.69 -15.68
N TRP A 8 6.59 0.58 -16.09
CA TRP A 8 5.47 1.17 -16.83
C TRP A 8 5.57 0.79 -18.31
N MET A 9 4.46 0.32 -18.89
CA MET A 9 4.44 -0.32 -20.20
C MET A 9 3.50 0.39 -21.20
N HIS A 10 2.90 1.51 -20.80
CA HIS A 10 1.90 2.20 -21.61
C HIS A 10 2.37 3.60 -22.02
N GLU A 11 1.99 4.05 -23.21
CA GLU A 11 2.39 5.37 -23.75
C GLU A 11 1.83 6.53 -22.92
N SER A 12 0.57 6.41 -22.48
CA SER A 12 0.01 7.39 -21.54
C SER A 12 0.67 7.23 -20.17
N PRO A 13 1.13 8.32 -19.55
CA PRO A 13 1.87 8.24 -18.29
C PRO A 13 1.01 7.72 -17.15
N LEU A 14 1.68 7.14 -16.15
CA LEU A 14 1.06 6.82 -14.88
C LEU A 14 0.47 8.08 -14.24
N VAL A 15 -0.76 7.96 -13.72
CA VAL A 15 -1.45 9.02 -12.99
C VAL A 15 -1.66 8.59 -11.54
N LEU A 16 -1.06 9.33 -10.61
CA LEU A 16 -1.25 9.09 -9.17
C LEU A 16 -2.72 9.25 -8.78
N GLY A 17 -3.19 8.40 -7.86
CA GLY A 17 -4.58 8.39 -7.40
C GLY A 17 -5.56 7.72 -8.39
N LYS A 18 -5.14 7.37 -9.60
CA LYS A 18 -5.96 6.58 -10.52
C LYS A 18 -6.07 5.13 -10.03
N SER A 19 -7.27 4.57 -10.14
CA SER A 19 -7.57 3.17 -9.82
C SER A 19 -7.34 2.28 -11.04
N TYR A 20 -6.59 1.20 -10.83
CA TYR A 20 -6.28 0.14 -11.78
C TYR A 20 -6.83 -1.19 -11.28
N ASN A 21 -7.04 -2.14 -12.18
CA ASN A 21 -7.22 -3.54 -11.80
C ASN A 21 -5.84 -4.14 -11.57
N LEU A 22 -5.63 -4.77 -10.43
CA LEU A 22 -4.43 -5.53 -10.11
C LEU A 22 -4.75 -7.02 -10.23
N LYS A 23 -3.97 -7.74 -11.04
CA LYS A 23 -4.07 -9.19 -11.17
C LYS A 23 -2.79 -9.84 -10.66
N LEU A 24 -2.92 -10.70 -9.66
CA LEU A 24 -1.85 -11.43 -8.99
C LEU A 24 -2.26 -12.91 -8.89
N GLY A 25 -1.51 -13.79 -9.54
CA GLY A 25 -1.89 -15.20 -9.68
C GLY A 25 -3.33 -15.37 -10.19
N SER A 26 -4.18 -16.03 -9.40
CA SER A 26 -5.61 -16.21 -9.68
C SER A 26 -6.51 -15.10 -9.10
N LYS A 27 -5.96 -14.18 -8.30
CA LYS A 27 -6.71 -13.09 -7.65
C LYS A 27 -6.72 -11.85 -8.54
N ASN A 28 -7.91 -11.26 -8.68
CA ASN A 28 -8.09 -9.93 -9.21
C ASN A 28 -8.60 -9.02 -8.09
N THR A 29 -8.04 -7.82 -7.99
CA THR A 29 -8.47 -6.77 -7.05
C THR A 29 -8.31 -5.40 -7.71
N SER A 30 -8.63 -4.32 -6.99
CA SER A 30 -8.31 -2.97 -7.42
C SER A 30 -7.15 -2.39 -6.60
N ALA A 31 -6.26 -1.70 -7.30
CA ALA A 31 -5.13 -1.00 -6.71
C ALA A 31 -5.14 0.47 -7.15
N ILE A 32 -4.73 1.34 -6.25
CA ILE A 32 -4.48 2.76 -6.49
C ILE A 32 -3.00 3.01 -6.26
N VAL A 33 -2.33 3.64 -7.22
CA VAL A 33 -0.95 4.10 -7.01
C VAL A 33 -1.00 5.39 -6.18
N LYS A 34 -0.60 5.31 -4.91
CA LYS A 34 -0.69 6.45 -3.97
C LYS A 34 0.46 7.43 -4.13
N LYS A 35 1.67 6.90 -4.33
CA LYS A 35 2.88 7.68 -4.56
C LYS A 35 3.92 6.86 -5.29
N ILE A 36 4.81 7.56 -5.99
CA ILE A 36 6.09 7.05 -6.44
C ILE A 36 7.08 7.36 -5.32
N ASP A 37 7.72 6.34 -4.76
CA ASP A 37 8.75 6.52 -3.73
C ASP A 37 10.04 7.05 -4.35
N TYR A 38 10.47 6.45 -5.46
CA TYR A 38 11.54 6.93 -6.32
C TYR A 38 11.52 6.22 -7.67
N THR A 39 12.05 6.87 -8.71
CA THR A 39 12.30 6.26 -10.02
C THR A 39 13.68 5.62 -10.05
N ILE A 40 13.88 4.67 -10.95
CA ILE A 40 15.17 3.99 -11.15
C ILE A 40 15.56 4.19 -12.62
N ASP A 41 16.68 4.87 -12.85
CA ASP A 41 17.25 4.96 -14.21
C ASP A 41 17.78 3.59 -14.63
N VAL A 42 17.35 3.10 -15.79
CA VAL A 42 17.69 1.75 -16.26
C VAL A 42 19.17 1.62 -16.65
N ASN A 43 19.81 2.72 -17.06
CA ASN A 43 21.19 2.74 -17.52
C ASN A 43 22.17 2.94 -16.36
N THR A 44 21.82 3.79 -15.38
CA THR A 44 22.72 4.14 -14.27
C THR A 44 22.38 3.48 -12.95
N LEU A 45 21.16 2.94 -12.81
CA LEU A 45 20.58 2.43 -11.56
C LEU A 45 20.43 3.49 -10.46
N GLU A 46 20.56 4.77 -10.81
CA GLU A 46 20.41 5.88 -9.88
C GLU A 46 18.94 6.13 -9.55
N HIS A 47 18.70 6.59 -8.32
CA HIS A 47 17.37 6.94 -7.86
C HIS A 47 17.01 8.37 -8.26
N GLY A 48 15.81 8.56 -8.82
CA GLY A 48 15.25 9.85 -9.16
C GLY A 48 13.94 10.14 -8.43
N THR A 49 13.47 11.38 -8.57
CA THR A 49 12.16 11.82 -8.07
C THR A 49 11.25 12.16 -9.25
N SER A 50 10.04 11.59 -9.27
CA SER A 50 9.02 11.93 -10.27
C SER A 50 7.63 11.65 -9.70
N ASP A 51 6.65 12.46 -10.11
CA ASP A 51 5.23 12.26 -9.80
C ASP A 51 4.47 11.54 -10.94
N SER A 52 5.17 11.10 -11.98
CA SER A 52 4.62 10.33 -13.10
C SER A 52 5.63 9.32 -13.65
N LEU A 53 5.15 8.30 -14.37
CA LEU A 53 6.01 7.36 -15.09
C LEU A 53 5.64 7.34 -16.57
N GLN A 54 6.64 7.54 -17.43
CA GLN A 54 6.56 7.41 -18.88
C GLN A 54 6.78 5.95 -19.29
N LEU A 55 6.55 5.66 -20.57
CA LEU A 55 6.79 4.35 -21.16
C LEU A 55 8.22 3.86 -20.87
N ASN A 56 8.34 2.61 -20.39
CA ASN A 56 9.57 1.92 -20.03
C ASN A 56 10.30 2.45 -18.78
N GLU A 57 9.72 3.40 -18.04
CA GLU A 57 10.30 3.83 -16.77
C GLU A 57 10.04 2.81 -15.66
N ILE A 58 11.00 2.72 -14.74
CA ILE A 58 10.97 1.83 -13.58
C ILE A 58 10.86 2.69 -12.32
N ALA A 59 10.07 2.24 -11.36
CA ALA A 59 9.97 2.91 -10.07
C ALA A 59 9.59 1.98 -8.93
N ILE A 60 9.93 2.40 -7.72
CA ILE A 60 9.30 1.91 -6.51
C ILE A 60 8.06 2.76 -6.24
N VAL A 61 6.92 2.09 -6.06
CA VAL A 61 5.63 2.72 -5.80
C VAL A 61 4.96 2.15 -4.57
N THR A 62 4.16 2.97 -3.91
CA THR A 62 3.23 2.52 -2.88
C THR A 62 1.85 2.31 -3.49
N LEU A 63 1.38 1.06 -3.45
CA LEU A 63 0.04 0.65 -3.85
C LEU A 63 -0.88 0.55 -2.64
N GLU A 64 -2.06 1.13 -2.78
CA GLU A 64 -3.18 0.88 -1.89
C GLU A 64 -4.18 -0.05 -2.57
N LEU A 65 -4.49 -1.17 -1.92
CA LEU A 65 -5.47 -2.13 -2.41
C LEU A 65 -6.83 -1.84 -1.79
N THR A 66 -7.90 -2.08 -2.55
CA THR A 66 -9.28 -1.89 -2.07
C THR A 66 -9.75 -2.99 -1.13
N GLU A 67 -9.08 -4.15 -1.13
CA GLU A 67 -9.37 -5.26 -0.23
C GLU A 67 -8.07 -5.84 0.33
N THR A 68 -8.17 -6.54 1.46
CA THR A 68 -7.03 -7.28 2.02
C THR A 68 -6.84 -8.58 1.24
N ILE A 69 -5.62 -8.81 0.77
CA ILE A 69 -5.23 -10.04 0.08
C ILE A 69 -3.96 -10.60 0.69
N LEU A 70 -3.80 -11.92 0.59
CA LEU A 70 -2.54 -12.58 0.90
C LEU A 70 -1.60 -12.41 -0.29
N VAL A 71 -0.38 -11.96 -0.01
CA VAL A 71 0.69 -11.78 -0.99
C VAL A 71 2.01 -12.14 -0.35
N ASP A 72 2.96 -12.51 -1.18
CA ASP A 72 4.35 -12.74 -0.78
C ASP A 72 5.24 -11.64 -1.36
N GLU A 73 6.39 -11.42 -0.73
CA GLU A 73 7.46 -10.64 -1.37
C GLU A 73 7.99 -11.44 -2.57
N TYR A 74 8.27 -10.76 -3.68
CA TYR A 74 8.69 -11.39 -4.93
C TYR A 74 9.95 -12.25 -4.77
N HIS A 75 10.88 -11.82 -3.92
CA HIS A 75 12.09 -12.58 -3.60
C HIS A 75 11.82 -13.88 -2.84
N SER A 76 10.70 -13.96 -2.10
CA SER A 76 10.30 -15.15 -1.35
C SER A 76 9.48 -16.11 -2.22
N ASN A 77 8.55 -15.58 -3.03
CA ASN A 77 7.78 -16.37 -3.98
C ASN A 77 7.41 -15.55 -5.22
N HIS A 78 7.94 -15.95 -6.37
CA HIS A 78 7.72 -15.23 -7.63
C HIS A 78 6.27 -15.33 -8.15
N GLU A 79 5.55 -16.42 -7.88
CA GLU A 79 4.18 -16.62 -8.40
C GLU A 79 3.17 -15.72 -7.69
N THR A 80 3.32 -15.53 -6.38
CA THR A 80 2.42 -14.75 -5.52
C THR A 80 2.99 -13.37 -5.16
N GLY A 81 4.21 -13.06 -5.57
CA GLY A 81 4.84 -11.75 -5.44
C GLY A 81 4.91 -10.95 -6.74
N SER A 82 4.41 -11.48 -7.87
CA SER A 82 4.31 -10.75 -9.14
C SER A 82 2.86 -10.41 -9.50
N PHE A 83 2.67 -9.28 -10.17
CA PHE A 83 1.35 -8.84 -10.60
C PHE A 83 1.44 -7.99 -11.87
N ILE A 84 0.28 -7.73 -12.48
CA ILE A 84 0.11 -6.74 -13.53
C ILE A 84 -0.94 -5.70 -13.12
N LEU A 85 -0.77 -4.47 -13.60
CA LEU A 85 -1.80 -3.43 -13.55
C LEU A 85 -2.48 -3.35 -14.91
N ILE A 86 -3.80 -3.31 -14.87
CA ILE A 86 -4.68 -3.27 -16.05
C ILE A 86 -5.54 -2.02 -15.94
N ASP A 87 -5.57 -1.21 -17.00
CA ASP A 87 -6.46 -0.05 -17.07
C ASP A 87 -7.93 -0.49 -17.11
N ARG A 88 -8.76 0.14 -16.29
CA ARG A 88 -10.16 -0.27 -16.08
C ARG A 88 -11.08 0.05 -17.26
N LEU A 89 -10.69 0.98 -18.13
CA LEU A 89 -11.50 1.41 -19.27
C LEU A 89 -11.05 0.70 -20.55
N SER A 90 -9.75 0.67 -20.82
CA SER A 90 -9.21 0.07 -22.04
C SER A 90 -8.95 -1.43 -21.92
N ASN A 91 -8.91 -1.99 -20.70
CA ASN A 91 -8.48 -3.36 -20.39
C ASN A 91 -7.05 -3.69 -20.85
N LEU A 92 -6.23 -2.68 -21.14
CA LEU A 92 -4.84 -2.86 -21.49
C LEU A 92 -4.00 -3.11 -20.24
N THR A 93 -3.02 -3.99 -20.36
CA THR A 93 -1.96 -4.14 -19.35
C THR A 93 -1.05 -2.93 -19.45
N VAL A 94 -0.98 -2.13 -18.39
CA VAL A 94 -0.23 -0.86 -18.36
C VAL A 94 1.05 -0.93 -17.54
N ALA A 95 1.20 -1.92 -16.67
CA ALA A 95 2.43 -2.15 -15.93
C ALA A 95 2.58 -3.63 -15.52
N ALA A 96 3.82 -4.06 -15.35
CA ALA A 96 4.20 -5.27 -14.63
C ALA A 96 4.86 -4.88 -13.32
N GLY A 97 4.63 -5.65 -12.26
CA GLY A 97 5.09 -5.31 -10.91
C GLY A 97 5.54 -6.51 -10.09
N MET A 98 6.47 -6.22 -9.18
CA MET A 98 7.03 -7.14 -8.20
C MET A 98 6.84 -6.53 -6.81
N ILE A 99 6.28 -7.29 -5.89
CA ILE A 99 6.04 -6.87 -4.51
C ILE A 99 7.39 -6.90 -3.78
N GLU A 100 7.81 -5.74 -3.27
CA GLU A 100 9.05 -5.61 -2.47
C GLU A 100 8.74 -5.83 -0.99
N GLN A 101 7.63 -5.26 -0.50
CA GLN A 101 7.28 -5.33 0.91
C GLN A 101 5.78 -5.14 1.14
N VAL A 102 5.23 -5.86 2.12
CA VAL A 102 3.90 -5.57 2.68
C VAL A 102 4.04 -4.45 3.71
N LEU A 103 3.51 -3.27 3.38
CA LEU A 103 3.49 -2.14 4.28
C LEU A 103 2.34 -2.34 5.27
N GLN A 104 2.69 -2.72 6.49
CA GLN A 104 1.76 -2.68 7.61
C GLN A 104 1.34 -1.23 7.80
N SER A 105 0.04 -0.98 7.70
CA SER A 105 -0.51 0.22 8.32
C SER A 105 -0.12 0.11 9.77
N GLN A 106 0.65 1.07 10.29
CA GLN A 106 0.79 1.20 11.73
C GLN A 106 -0.64 1.25 12.26
N THR A 107 -1.11 0.17 12.89
CA THR A 107 -2.17 0.28 13.89
C THR A 107 -1.65 1.39 14.76
N LYS A 108 -2.30 2.56 14.76
CA LYS A 108 -1.94 3.64 15.68
C LYS A 108 -1.79 2.96 17.02
N GLN A 109 -0.56 2.85 17.50
CA GLN A 109 -0.32 2.53 18.89
C GLN A 109 -1.05 3.65 19.60
N SER A 110 -2.13 3.30 20.30
CA SER A 110 -3.01 4.27 20.92
C SER A 110 -2.19 4.97 21.99
N ASN A 111 -1.47 6.02 21.61
CA ASN A 111 -0.86 6.95 22.54
C ASN A 111 -2.02 7.73 23.14
N PHE A 112 -2.73 7.12 24.08
CA PHE A 112 -3.76 7.78 24.87
C PHE A 112 -3.08 8.95 25.58
N SER A 113 -3.66 10.14 25.44
CA SER A 113 -3.23 11.31 26.19
C SER A 113 -3.40 11.08 27.70
N GLU A 114 -2.63 11.82 28.49
CA GLU A 114 -2.74 11.79 29.96
C GLU A 114 -4.19 12.06 30.43
N PHE A 115 -4.88 12.97 29.73
CA PHE A 115 -6.29 13.28 29.97
C PHE A 115 -7.22 12.07 29.72
N GLU A 116 -7.01 11.33 28.62
CA GLU A 116 -7.83 10.15 28.30
C GLU A 116 -7.66 9.05 29.35
N VAL A 117 -6.43 8.86 29.85
CA VAL A 117 -6.13 7.90 30.92
C VAL A 117 -6.80 8.32 32.24
N GLU A 118 -6.72 9.60 32.60
CA GLU A 118 -7.38 10.13 33.80
C GLU A 118 -8.91 9.99 33.71
N PHE A 119 -9.49 10.36 32.57
CA PHE A 119 -10.92 10.24 32.33
C PHE A 119 -11.39 8.79 32.39
N ASN A 120 -10.66 7.85 31.77
CA ASN A 120 -10.96 6.42 31.84
C ASN A 120 -10.95 5.91 33.30
N SER A 121 -10.00 6.37 34.12
CA SER A 121 -9.94 6.04 35.54
C SER A 121 -11.19 6.54 36.29
N LEU A 122 -11.63 7.79 36.05
CA LEU A 122 -12.85 8.34 36.63
C LEU A 122 -14.10 7.58 36.18
N VAL A 123 -14.21 7.24 34.89
CA VAL A 123 -15.35 6.48 34.36
C VAL A 123 -15.44 5.12 35.02
N ARG A 124 -14.32 4.39 35.13
CA ARG A 124 -14.27 3.07 35.77
C ARG A 124 -14.62 3.14 37.26
N LYS A 125 -14.25 4.23 37.93
CA LYS A 125 -14.54 4.46 39.35
C LYS A 125 -16.01 4.82 39.61
N HIS A 126 -16.59 5.71 38.80
CA HIS A 126 -17.92 6.28 39.04
C HIS A 126 -19.06 5.54 38.30
N PHE A 127 -18.74 4.84 37.21
CA PHE A 127 -19.71 4.12 36.38
C PHE A 127 -19.29 2.65 36.16
N PRO A 128 -19.11 1.85 37.23
CA PRO A 128 -18.62 0.48 37.12
C PRO A 128 -19.57 -0.44 36.31
N HIS A 129 -20.87 -0.11 36.26
CA HIS A 129 -21.85 -0.85 35.46
C HIS A 129 -21.62 -0.71 33.94
N TRP A 130 -20.78 0.22 33.48
CA TRP A 130 -20.39 0.35 32.07
C TRP A 130 -19.31 -0.65 31.64
N GLN A 131 -18.64 -1.31 32.60
CA GLN A 131 -17.60 -2.30 32.32
C GLN A 131 -16.49 -1.77 31.38
N ALA A 132 -16.14 -0.48 31.52
CA ALA A 132 -15.13 0.16 30.68
C ALA A 132 -13.75 -0.51 30.87
N LEU A 133 -13.08 -0.80 29.74
CA LEU A 133 -11.75 -1.38 29.70
C LEU A 133 -10.70 -0.39 30.23
N ASP A 134 -9.64 -0.92 30.83
CA ASP A 134 -8.50 -0.15 31.29
C ASP A 134 -7.57 0.20 30.13
N ILE A 135 -7.70 1.42 29.62
CA ILE A 135 -6.93 1.85 28.44
C ILE A 135 -5.46 2.12 28.76
N SER A 136 -5.08 2.23 30.04
CA SER A 136 -3.66 2.38 30.44
C SER A 136 -2.83 1.11 30.23
N LYS A 137 -3.49 -0.02 29.99
CA LYS A 137 -2.88 -1.35 29.82
C LYS A 137 -3.01 -1.89 28.40
N LEU A 138 -3.54 -1.09 27.47
CA LEU A 138 -3.71 -1.40 26.04
C LEU A 138 -2.58 -0.76 25.24
#